data_AF-A0AB39SLQ5-F1
#
_entry.id   AF-A0AB39SLQ5-F1
#
_cell.length_a   1.000
_cell.length_b   1.000
_cell.length_c   1.000
_cell.angle_alpha   90.00
_cell.angle_beta   90.00
_cell.angle_gamma   90.00
#
_symmetry.space_group_name_H-M   'P 1'
#
loop_
_entity.id
_entity.type
_entity.pdbx_description
1 polymer ?
#
loop_
_entity_poly.entity_id
_entity_poly.type
_entity_poly.pdbx_seq_one_letter_code
_entity_poly.pdbx_strand_id
1 'polypeptide(L)'
;MARFGGIPLHRQRSAKITDRRPVWVDYPHKELITRLLADTCEICGAIGDAQVHHIRALADLARAGWPTSDGARVMLDRRRKTVVACDACHDRIHETQTARPFTS
;
A
#
# COMPACT_ATOMS: atom_id res chain seq x y z
N MET A 1 1.99 -41.34 -10.16
CA MET A 1 1.02 -40.26 -10.47
C MET A 1 1.21 -39.16 -9.44
N ALA A 2 1.47 -37.92 -9.87
CA ALA A 2 1.67 -36.79 -8.95
C ALA A 2 0.31 -36.12 -8.66
N ARG A 3 0.00 -35.89 -7.38
CA ARG A 3 -1.21 -35.20 -6.93
C ARG A 3 -0.82 -33.86 -6.31
N PHE A 4 -1.40 -32.76 -6.78
CA PHE A 4 -1.32 -31.46 -6.12
C PHE A 4 -2.72 -31.10 -5.64
N GLY A 5 -2.95 -31.09 -4.34
CA GLY A 5 -4.24 -30.69 -3.75
C GLY A 5 -5.46 -31.53 -4.15
N GLY A 6 -5.28 -32.77 -4.62
CA GLY A 6 -6.40 -33.68 -4.94
C GLY A 6 -6.95 -33.58 -6.37
N ILE A 7 -6.47 -32.65 -7.20
CA ILE A 7 -6.87 -32.57 -8.61
C ILE A 7 -5.96 -33.50 -9.43
N PRO A 8 -6.49 -34.52 -10.14
CA PRO A 8 -5.69 -35.36 -11.00
C PRO A 8 -5.20 -34.55 -12.21
N LEU A 9 -3.89 -34.33 -12.29
CA LEU A 9 -3.26 -33.62 -13.40
C LEU A 9 -3.14 -34.57 -14.61
N HIS A 10 -3.93 -34.33 -15.66
CA HIS A 10 -3.85 -35.05 -16.93
C HIS A 10 -3.10 -34.22 -17.97
N ARG A 11 -2.00 -34.75 -18.51
CA ARG A 11 -1.16 -34.04 -19.48
C ARG A 11 -1.81 -34.01 -20.87
N GLN A 12 -2.36 -32.87 -21.26
CA GLN A 12 -2.82 -32.63 -22.62
C GLN A 12 -1.66 -32.12 -23.49
N ARG A 13 -1.13 -32.97 -24.38
CA ARG A 13 0.00 -32.62 -25.26
C ARG A 13 -0.37 -31.60 -26.35
N SER A 14 -1.64 -31.48 -26.69
CA SER A 14 -2.16 -30.63 -27.78
C SER A 14 -3.07 -29.50 -27.28
N ALA A 15 -2.85 -29.03 -26.05
CA ALA A 15 -3.64 -27.92 -25.50
C ALA A 15 -3.42 -26.67 -26.36
N LYS A 16 -4.51 -26.14 -26.93
CA LYS A 16 -4.47 -24.85 -27.62
C LYS A 16 -4.36 -23.76 -26.56
N ILE A 17 -3.18 -23.15 -26.44
CA ILE A 17 -2.97 -21.98 -25.59
C ILE A 17 -3.64 -20.80 -26.29
N THR A 18 -4.89 -20.51 -25.92
CA THR A 18 -5.56 -19.29 -26.33
C THR A 18 -5.13 -18.18 -25.38
N ASP A 19 -4.21 -17.33 -25.82
CA ASP A 19 -3.85 -16.13 -25.06
C ASP A 19 -5.05 -15.18 -25.07
N ARG A 20 -5.77 -15.14 -23.95
CA ARG A 20 -6.92 -14.24 -23.80
C ARG A 20 -6.35 -12.85 -23.58
N ARG A 21 -6.57 -11.97 -24.55
CA ARG A 21 -6.24 -10.54 -24.41
C ARG A 21 -6.86 -10.02 -23.11
N PRO A 22 -6.08 -9.47 -22.17
CA PRO A 22 -6.62 -8.97 -20.92
C PRO A 22 -7.63 -7.86 -21.21
N VAL A 23 -8.78 -7.93 -20.55
CA VAL A 23 -9.74 -6.82 -20.55
C VAL A 23 -9.12 -5.73 -19.69
N TRP A 24 -8.76 -4.61 -20.30
CA TRP A 24 -8.32 -3.42 -19.59
C TRP A 24 -9.52 -2.81 -18.87
N VAL A 25 -9.61 -3.05 -17.56
CA VAL A 25 -10.55 -2.33 -16.69
C VAL A 25 -9.90 -1.00 -16.35
N ASP A 26 -10.46 0.10 -16.84
CA ASP A 26 -10.05 1.43 -16.38
C ASP A 26 -10.54 1.60 -14.94
N TYR A 27 -9.64 1.39 -13.98
CA TYR A 27 -9.94 1.64 -12.58
C TYR A 27 -10.01 3.17 -12.39
N PRO A 28 -11.14 3.73 -11.92
CA PRO A 28 -11.25 5.17 -11.68
C PRO A 28 -10.31 5.69 -10.57
N HIS A 29 -9.53 4.80 -9.94
CA HIS A 29 -8.66 5.07 -8.81
C HIS A 29 -7.19 5.22 -9.22
N LYS A 30 -6.88 6.23 -10.05
CA LYS A 30 -5.50 6.74 -10.20
C LYS A 30 -5.13 7.75 -9.11
N GLU A 31 -5.96 7.87 -8.07
CA GLU A 31 -5.83 8.83 -6.98
C GLU A 31 -4.42 8.88 -6.38
N LEU A 32 -3.80 7.73 -6.09
CA LEU A 32 -2.44 7.68 -5.53
C LEU A 32 -1.40 8.22 -6.51
N ILE A 33 -1.50 7.88 -7.79
CA ILE A 33 -0.59 8.35 -8.83
C ILE A 33 -0.75 9.86 -8.99
N THR A 34 -1.99 10.36 -9.04
CA THR A 34 -2.27 11.79 -9.12
C THR A 34 -1.70 12.55 -7.92
N ARG A 35 -1.84 12.01 -6.70
CA ARG A 35 -1.29 12.61 -5.48
C ARG A 35 0.23 12.61 -5.44
N LEU A 36 0.86 11.53 -5.91
CA LEU A 36 2.31 11.46 -6.03
C LEU A 36 2.84 12.44 -7.08
N LEU A 37 2.17 12.55 -8.22
CA LEU A 37 2.52 13.51 -9.29
C LEU A 37 2.28 14.97 -8.89
N ALA A 38 1.44 15.23 -7.89
CA ALA A 38 1.31 16.56 -7.31
C ALA A 38 2.53 16.97 -6.48
N ASP A 39 3.42 16.02 -6.17
CA ASP A 39 4.70 16.22 -5.50
C ASP A 39 4.61 17.09 -4.23
N THR A 40 3.51 16.91 -3.50
CA THR A 40 3.18 17.70 -2.32
C THR A 40 3.01 16.79 -1.11
N CYS A 41 3.73 17.08 -0.04
CA CYS A 41 3.61 16.41 1.24
C CYS A 41 2.23 16.67 1.84
N GLU A 42 1.46 15.63 2.11
CA GLU A 42 0.10 15.74 2.66
C GLU A 42 0.06 16.05 4.16
N ILE A 43 1.23 16.08 4.80
CA ILE A 43 1.40 16.35 6.23
C ILE A 43 1.77 17.82 6.45
N CYS A 44 2.84 18.28 5.80
CA CYS A 44 3.36 19.63 6.01
C CYS A 44 3.14 20.59 4.82
N GLY A 45 2.67 20.09 3.67
CA GLY A 45 2.44 20.89 2.47
C GLY A 45 3.70 21.25 1.67
N ALA A 46 4.89 20.75 2.06
CA ALA A 46 6.12 20.96 1.30
C ALA A 46 6.00 20.37 -0.11
N ILE A 47 6.56 21.08 -1.09
CA ILE A 47 6.62 20.65 -2.49
C ILE A 47 8.02 20.11 -2.77
N GLY A 48 8.12 18.96 -3.42
CA GLY A 48 9.40 18.32 -3.76
C GLY A 48 9.66 17.03 -2.98
N ASP A 49 10.27 16.08 -3.69
CA ASP A 49 10.81 14.81 -3.18
C ASP A 49 9.81 14.05 -2.29
N ALA A 50 8.57 13.95 -2.75
CA ALA A 50 7.52 13.27 -2.01
C ALA A 50 7.55 11.75 -2.23
N GLN A 51 7.50 10.99 -1.13
CA GLN A 51 7.48 9.53 -1.10
C GLN A 51 6.15 9.00 -0.57
N VAL A 52 5.75 7.80 -1.01
CA VAL A 52 4.53 7.15 -0.53
C VAL A 52 4.86 6.29 0.69
N HIS A 53 4.31 6.65 1.85
CA HIS A 53 4.30 5.77 3.01
C HIS A 53 3.04 4.90 3.02
N HIS A 54 3.20 3.58 3.14
CA HIS A 54 2.09 2.61 3.16
C HIS A 54 2.09 1.77 4.45
N ILE A 55 0.90 1.60 5.04
CA ILE A 55 0.70 0.78 6.24
C ILE A 55 -0.07 -0.51 5.93
N ARG A 56 0.07 -1.52 6.78
CA ARG A 56 -0.61 -2.82 6.63
C ARG A 56 -2.14 -2.70 6.74
N ALA A 57 -2.63 -2.05 7.80
CA ALA A 57 -4.07 -1.83 8.02
C ALA A 57 -4.35 -0.52 8.76
N LEU A 58 -5.46 0.15 8.42
CA LEU A 58 -5.93 1.35 9.13
C LEU A 58 -6.21 1.09 10.62
N ALA A 59 -6.66 -0.13 10.96
CA ALA A 59 -6.88 -0.54 12.34
C ALA A 59 -5.60 -0.55 13.19
N ASP A 60 -4.43 -0.72 12.55
CA ASP A 60 -3.15 -0.67 13.27
C ASP A 60 -2.84 0.74 13.78
N LEU A 61 -3.35 1.79 13.11
CA LEU A 61 -3.24 3.17 13.58
C LEU A 61 -4.09 3.41 14.84
N ALA A 62 -5.30 2.84 14.90
CA ALA A 62 -6.21 3.00 16.03
C ALA A 62 -5.79 2.17 17.26
N ARG A 63 -5.30 0.95 17.03
CA ARG A 63 -4.90 0.04 18.12
C ARG A 63 -3.63 0.49 18.85
N ALA A 64 -2.83 1.34 18.22
CA ALA A 64 -1.52 1.65 18.74
C ALA A 64 -1.54 2.71 19.86
N GLY A 65 -2.68 3.38 20.14
CA GLY A 65 -2.77 4.37 21.23
C GLY A 65 -1.83 5.58 21.06
N TRP A 66 -1.39 5.81 19.82
CA TRP A 66 -0.39 6.82 19.46
C TRP A 66 -0.91 8.23 19.70
N PRO A 67 -0.06 9.21 20.09
CA PRO A 67 -0.34 10.58 19.69
C PRO A 67 -0.46 10.56 18.17
N THR A 68 -1.63 10.91 17.65
CA THR A 68 -1.96 10.77 16.23
C THR A 68 -0.87 11.47 15.41
N SER A 69 0.09 10.71 14.88
CA SER A 69 1.11 11.30 14.01
C SER A 69 0.37 11.99 12.88
N ASP A 70 0.88 13.11 12.39
CA ASP A 70 0.15 13.86 11.37
C ASP A 70 -0.15 12.99 10.14
N GLY A 71 0.73 12.02 9.84
CA GLY A 71 0.48 10.98 8.83
C GLY A 71 -0.68 10.04 9.16
N ALA A 72 -0.81 9.56 10.41
CA ALA A 72 -1.93 8.72 10.83
C ALA A 72 -3.27 9.48 10.72
N ARG A 73 -3.29 10.77 11.05
CA ARG A 73 -4.48 11.62 10.91
C ARG A 73 -4.92 11.71 9.46
N VAL A 74 -4.00 11.97 8.54
CA VAL A 74 -4.28 12.04 7.10
C VAL A 74 -4.78 10.70 6.55
N MET A 75 -4.17 9.58 6.95
CA MET A 75 -4.59 8.25 6.53
C MET A 75 -6.00 7.89 7.01
N LEU A 76 -6.34 8.23 8.26
CA LEU A 76 -7.66 7.98 8.83
C LEU A 76 -8.73 8.85 8.18
N ASP A 77 -8.46 10.14 7.99
CA ASP A 77 -9.39 11.07 7.35
C ASP A 77 -9.71 10.65 5.91
N ARG A 78 -8.68 10.35 5.11
CA ARG A 78 -8.84 9.87 3.73
C ARG A 78 -9.34 8.43 3.64
N ARG A 79 -9.35 7.67 4.74
CA ARG A 79 -9.58 6.22 4.79
C ARG A 79 -8.72 5.46 3.78
N ARG A 80 -7.46 5.86 3.64
CA ARG A 80 -6.47 5.23 2.74
C ARG A 80 -5.28 4.73 3.55
N LYS A 81 -4.74 3.56 3.16
CA LYS A 81 -3.54 2.97 3.77
C LYS A 81 -2.24 3.66 3.35
N THR A 82 -2.33 4.77 2.62
CA THR A 82 -1.20 5.46 2.00
C THR A 82 -1.27 6.97 2.27
N VAL A 83 -0.13 7.57 2.59
CA VAL A 83 0.06 9.02 2.67
C VAL A 83 1.29 9.39 1.84
N VAL A 84 1.23 10.52 1.15
CA VAL A 84 2.37 11.09 0.43
C VAL A 84 3.09 12.06 1.37
N ALA A 85 4.38 11.84 1.62
CA ALA A 85 5.17 12.59 2.60
C ALA A 85 6.56 12.90 2.05
N CYS A 86 7.10 14.09 2.33
CA CYS A 86 8.51 14.38 2.09
C CYS A 86 9.42 13.54 3.00
N ASP A 87 10.70 13.43 2.67
CA ASP A 87 11.70 12.65 3.42
C ASP A 87 11.64 12.89 4.94
N ALA A 88 11.64 14.15 5.38
CA ALA A 88 11.60 14.49 6.81
C ALA A 88 10.31 14.02 7.50
N CYS A 89 9.16 14.08 6.82
CA CYS A 89 7.90 13.58 7.36
C CYS A 89 7.85 12.05 7.31
N HIS A 90 8.41 11.44 6.27
CA HIS A 90 8.52 10.01 6.12
C HIS A 90 9.37 9.40 7.23
N ASP A 91 10.52 9.99 7.55
CA ASP A 91 11.40 9.54 8.63
C ASP A 91 10.74 9.65 10.00
N ARG A 92 10.04 10.77 10.28
CA ARG A 92 9.25 10.91 11.52
C ARG A 92 8.19 9.82 11.65
N ILE A 93 7.56 9.42 10.55
CA ILE A 93 6.57 8.32 10.54
C ILE A 93 7.24 6.95 10.82
N HIS A 94 8.50 6.76 10.46
CA HIS A 94 9.27 5.55 10.77
C HIS A 94 9.86 5.54 12.17
N GLU A 95 10.43 6.65 12.63
CA GLU A 95 10.93 6.80 14.01
C GLU A 95 9.84 6.47 15.02
N THR A 96 8.64 6.97 14.74
CA THR A 96 7.45 6.64 15.49
C THR A 96 7.16 5.13 15.44
N GLN A 97 7.03 4.53 14.26
CA GLN A 97 6.73 3.08 14.16
C GLN A 97 7.80 2.15 14.76
N THR A 98 9.08 2.54 14.71
CA THR A 98 10.23 1.72 15.15
C THR A 98 10.37 1.67 16.67
N ALA A 99 9.79 2.62 17.40
CA ALA A 99 9.79 2.64 18.87
C ALA A 99 8.97 1.49 19.52
N ARG A 100 8.40 0.57 18.74
CA ARG A 100 7.80 -0.65 19.27
C ARG A 100 8.89 -1.69 19.52
N PRO A 101 9.22 -2.06 20.78
CA PRO A 101 9.98 -3.28 20.99
C PRO A 101 9.17 -4.46 20.43
N PHE A 102 9.82 -5.30 19.63
CA PHE A 102 9.32 -6.61 19.27
C PHE A 102 9.18 -7.42 20.57
N THR A 103 8.02 -7.40 21.21
CA THR A 103 7.68 -8.39 22.23
C THR A 103 7.51 -9.73 21.52
N SER A 104 8.54 -10.59 21.67
CA SER A 104 8.45 -12.05 21.46
C SER A 104 7.70 -12.71 22.61
#